data_AF-A0A327K2U7-F1
#
_entry.id   AF-A0A327K2U7-F1
#
_cell.length_a   1.000
_cell.length_b   1.000
_cell.length_c   1.000
_cell.angle_alpha   90.00
_cell.angle_beta   90.00
_cell.angle_gamma   90.00
#
_symmetry.space_group_name_H-M   'P 1'
#
loop_
_entity.id
_entity.type
_entity.pdbx_description
1 polymer ?
#
loop_
_entity_poly.entity_id
_entity_poly.type
_entity_poly.pdbx_seq_one_letter_code
_entity_poly.pdbx_strand_id
1 'polypeptide(L)'
;IDAAAAERMAESRENSDFLPGPRLPETIAVTSDMARLGDADCVLLVVPSQATRSLLTGIGATLSEDAVVVACAKGIEQETGALQGEIVRAALPEHQ
;
A
#
# COMPACT_ATOMS: atom_id res chain seq x y z
N ILE A 1 -5.89 0.22 6.19
CA ILE A 1 -6.00 -0.49 7.48
C ILE A 1 -7.06 0.25 8.30
N ASP A 2 -7.86 -0.44 9.12
CA ASP A 2 -8.75 0.23 10.07
C ASP A 2 -7.93 1.10 11.04
N ALA A 3 -8.39 2.30 11.37
CA ALA A 3 -7.68 3.24 12.24
C ALA A 3 -7.34 2.61 13.59
N ALA A 4 -8.28 1.86 14.16
CA ALA A 4 -8.07 1.15 15.42
C ALA A 4 -7.02 0.03 15.28
N ALA A 5 -6.91 -0.62 14.13
CA ALA A 5 -5.88 -1.63 13.89
C ALA A 5 -4.48 -1.02 13.73
N ALA A 6 -4.36 0.12 13.04
CA ALA A 6 -3.12 0.89 12.98
C ALA A 6 -2.66 1.33 14.38
N GLU A 7 -3.57 1.90 15.18
CA GLU A 7 -3.27 2.37 16.53
C GLU A 7 -2.78 1.24 17.43
N ARG A 8 -3.50 0.11 17.48
CA ARG A 8 -3.06 -1.08 18.24
C ARG A 8 -1.68 -1.58 17.80
N MET A 9 -1.40 -1.62 16.50
CA MET A 9 -0.10 -2.06 15.97
C MET A 9 1.01 -1.05 16.26
N ALA A 10 0.70 0.25 16.25
CA ALA A 10 1.64 1.31 16.61
C ALA A 10 2.02 1.24 18.09
N GLU A 11 1.06 0.95 18.98
CA GLU A 11 1.27 0.79 20.42
C GLU A 11 2.02 -0.51 20.76
N SER A 12 1.56 -1.64 20.21
CA SER A 12 2.15 -2.95 20.49
C SER A 12 3.52 -3.14 19.84
N ARG A 13 3.81 -2.37 18.78
CA ARG A 13 4.94 -2.54 17.86
C ARG A 13 4.95 -3.93 17.23
N GLU A 14 3.79 -4.55 17.03
CA GLU A 14 3.65 -5.90 16.49
C GLU A 14 2.39 -6.02 15.61
N ASN A 15 2.53 -6.64 14.44
CA ASN A 15 1.40 -7.00 13.59
C ASN A 15 0.89 -8.40 13.95
N SER A 16 0.26 -8.53 15.12
CA SER A 16 -0.18 -9.83 15.67
C SER A 16 -1.15 -10.58 14.75
N ASP A 17 -1.95 -9.86 13.96
CA ASP A 17 -3.01 -10.44 13.14
C ASP A 17 -2.45 -11.12 11.88
N PHE A 18 -1.35 -10.60 11.32
CA PHE A 18 -0.80 -11.07 10.03
C PHE A 18 0.66 -11.53 10.10
N LEU A 19 1.40 -11.17 11.15
CA LEU A 19 2.80 -11.57 11.37
C LEU A 19 3.12 -11.65 12.88
N PRO A 20 2.59 -12.64 13.60
CA PRO A 20 2.80 -12.78 15.04
C PRO A 20 4.25 -13.14 15.38
N GLY A 21 4.79 -12.51 16.43
CA GLY A 21 6.11 -12.75 17.00
C GLY A 21 7.12 -11.61 16.81
N PRO A 22 7.44 -11.18 15.57
CA PRO A 22 8.40 -10.10 15.32
C PRO A 22 7.88 -8.73 15.78
N ARG A 23 8.74 -7.98 16.48
CA ARG A 23 8.51 -6.55 16.76
C ARG A 23 8.99 -5.67 15.62
N LEU A 24 8.20 -4.65 15.29
CA LEU A 24 8.54 -3.60 14.34
C LEU A 24 9.67 -2.72 14.89
N PRO A 25 10.81 -2.58 14.17
CA PRO A 25 11.89 -1.67 14.54
C PRO A 25 11.38 -0.24 14.74
N GLU A 26 11.94 0.51 15.69
CA GLU A 26 11.54 1.91 16.00
C GLU A 26 11.53 2.85 14.79
N THR A 27 12.29 2.53 13.74
CA THR A 27 12.34 3.26 12.48
C THR A 27 11.10 3.07 11.60
N ILE A 28 10.21 2.11 11.91
CA ILE A 28 8.95 1.89 11.20
C ILE A 28 7.82 2.64 11.90
N ALA A 29 7.27 3.65 11.23
CA ALA A 29 6.03 4.29 11.66
C ALA A 29 4.81 3.53 11.12
N VAL A 30 3.83 3.29 11.97
CA VAL A 30 2.54 2.69 11.59
C VAL A 30 1.49 3.78 11.55
N THR A 31 0.72 3.86 10.47
CA THR A 31 -0.32 4.87 10.30
C THR A 31 -1.46 4.37 9.42
N SER A 32 -2.67 4.88 9.68
CA SER A 32 -3.83 4.78 8.79
C SER A 32 -4.07 6.07 7.98
N ASP A 33 -3.28 7.12 8.22
CA ASP A 33 -3.38 8.41 7.54
C ASP A 33 -2.77 8.32 6.12
N MET A 34 -3.63 8.30 5.12
CA MET A 34 -3.22 8.21 3.71
C MET A 34 -2.60 9.51 3.19
N ALA A 35 -2.79 10.66 3.86
CA ALA A 35 -2.20 11.92 3.43
C ALA A 35 -0.67 11.89 3.44
N ARG A 36 -0.07 11.01 4.26
CA ARG A 36 1.39 10.80 4.34
C ARG A 36 2.00 10.20 3.08
N LEU A 37 1.18 9.66 2.16
CA LEU A 37 1.67 9.12 0.90
C LEU A 37 2.31 10.18 0.00
N GLY A 38 1.94 11.45 0.15
CA GLY A 38 2.53 12.55 -0.63
C GLY A 38 3.99 12.83 -0.29
N ASP A 39 4.44 12.42 0.90
CA ASP A 39 5.82 12.62 1.36
C ASP A 39 6.75 11.45 0.97
N ALA A 40 6.23 10.40 0.32
CA ALA A 40 6.97 9.18 0.05
C ALA A 40 7.66 9.21 -1.32
N ASP A 41 8.98 9.04 -1.33
CA ASP A 41 9.75 8.86 -2.57
C ASP A 41 9.53 7.47 -3.20
N CYS A 42 9.10 6.48 -2.41
CA CYS A 42 8.87 5.10 -2.85
C CYS A 42 7.71 4.47 -2.07
N VAL A 43 6.80 3.82 -2.81
CA VAL A 43 5.60 3.17 -2.27
C VAL A 43 5.55 1.71 -2.67
N LEU A 44 5.58 0.82 -1.68
CA LEU A 44 5.41 -0.61 -1.87
C LEU A 44 3.93 -0.98 -1.71
N LEU A 45 3.28 -1.42 -2.79
CA LEU A 45 1.90 -1.87 -2.80
C LEU A 45 1.83 -3.36 -2.43
N VAL A 46 1.54 -3.63 -1.16
CA VAL A 46 1.46 -4.99 -0.59
C VAL A 46 0.02 -5.37 -0.20
N VAL A 47 -0.96 -4.86 -0.93
CA VAL A 47 -2.37 -5.26 -0.78
C VAL A 47 -2.67 -6.53 -1.58
N PRO A 48 -3.74 -7.29 -1.24
CA PRO A 48 -4.18 -8.40 -2.09
C PRO A 48 -4.39 -7.96 -3.54
N SER A 49 -4.07 -8.83 -4.50
CA SER A 49 -4.07 -8.51 -5.95
C SER A 49 -5.40 -7.96 -6.47
N GLN A 50 -6.52 -8.34 -5.85
CA GLN A 50 -7.87 -7.89 -6.21
C GLN A 50 -8.20 -6.50 -5.67
N ALA A 51 -7.48 -6.02 -4.65
CA ALA A 51 -7.70 -4.73 -4.02
C ALA A 51 -6.85 -3.61 -4.65
N THR A 52 -5.84 -3.96 -5.46
CA THR A 52 -4.88 -3.01 -6.04
C THR A 52 -5.56 -1.87 -6.81
N ARG A 53 -6.47 -2.19 -7.73
CA ARG A 53 -7.17 -1.17 -8.53
C ARG A 53 -7.97 -0.22 -7.66
N SER A 54 -8.84 -0.77 -6.80
CA SER A 54 -9.68 0.05 -5.93
C SER A 54 -8.86 0.96 -5.01
N LEU A 55 -7.73 0.47 -4.50
CA LEU A 55 -6.82 1.29 -3.68
C LEU A 55 -6.26 2.43 -4.51
N LEU A 56 -5.66 2.14 -5.67
CA LEU A 56 -5.00 3.14 -6.51
C LEU A 56 -5.95 4.22 -7.00
N THR A 57 -7.20 3.87 -7.34
CA THR A 57 -8.23 4.85 -7.66
C THR A 57 -8.49 5.83 -6.50
N GLY A 58 -8.35 5.38 -5.26
CA GLY A 58 -8.57 6.20 -4.06
C GLY A 58 -7.37 7.05 -3.63
N ILE A 59 -6.14 6.59 -3.90
CA ILE A 59 -4.91 7.26 -3.41
C ILE A 59 -4.09 7.95 -4.50
N GLY A 60 -4.42 7.75 -5.78
CA GLY A 60 -3.56 8.20 -6.89
C GLY A 60 -3.27 9.69 -6.87
N ALA A 61 -4.24 10.53 -6.52
CA ALA A 61 -4.05 11.99 -6.40
C ALA A 61 -3.23 12.43 -5.18
N THR A 62 -3.00 11.54 -4.22
CA THR A 62 -2.20 11.81 -3.01
C THR A 62 -0.73 11.43 -3.22
N LEU A 63 -0.43 10.56 -4.19
CA LEU A 63 0.93 10.16 -4.49
C LEU A 63 1.66 11.29 -5.22
N SER A 64 2.90 11.57 -4.82
CA SER A 64 3.79 12.43 -5.60
C SER A 64 4.01 11.81 -6.98
N GLU A 65 4.03 12.61 -8.04
CA GLU A 65 4.33 12.16 -9.41
C GLU A 65 5.74 11.56 -9.55
N ASP A 66 6.68 12.01 -8.69
CA ASP A 66 8.05 11.51 -8.65
C ASP A 66 8.21 10.21 -7.84
N ALA A 67 7.15 9.75 -7.16
CA ALA A 67 7.23 8.58 -6.29
C ALA A 67 7.35 7.28 -7.11
N VAL A 68 8.31 6.43 -6.75
CA VAL A 68 8.45 5.09 -7.35
C VAL A 68 7.41 4.15 -6.75
N VAL A 69 6.51 3.61 -7.59
CA VAL A 69 5.46 2.68 -7.14
C VAL A 69 5.81 1.24 -7.50
N VAL A 70 5.99 0.40 -6.47
CA VAL A 70 6.37 -1.00 -6.63
C VAL A 70 5.20 -1.92 -6.28
N ALA A 71 4.69 -2.64 -7.28
CA ALA A 71 3.71 -3.70 -7.04
C ALA A 71 4.38 -4.94 -6.44
N CYS A 72 4.03 -5.28 -5.20
CA CYS A 72 4.58 -6.46 -4.50
C CYS A 72 3.62 -7.67 -4.52
N ALA A 73 2.35 -7.43 -4.82
CA ALA A 73 1.35 -8.50 -4.92
C ALA A 73 1.64 -9.42 -6.11
N LYS A 74 1.34 -10.71 -5.93
CA LYS A 74 1.30 -11.69 -7.03
C LYS A 74 -0.15 -11.99 -7.38
N GLY A 75 -0.43 -12.18 -8.67
CA GLY A 75 -1.74 -12.58 -9.17
C GLY A 75 -2.25 -11.70 -10.30
N ILE A 76 -3.45 -12.05 -10.76
CA ILE A 76 -4.15 -11.42 -11.87
C ILE A 76 -5.49 -10.90 -11.34
N GLU A 77 -5.91 -9.71 -11.73
CA GLU A 77 -7.24 -9.18 -11.40
C GLU A 77 -8.33 -10.05 -12.05
N GLN A 78 -9.24 -10.59 -11.25
CA GLN A 78 -10.22 -11.57 -11.71
C GLN A 78 -11.20 -10.98 -12.72
N GLU A 79 -11.58 -9.71 -12.55
CA GLU A 79 -12.58 -9.06 -13.40
C GLU A 79 -12.07 -8.79 -14.82
N THR A 80 -10.79 -8.44 -14.97
CA THR A 80 -10.23 -7.96 -16.24
C THR A 80 -9.17 -8.87 -16.84
N GLY A 81 -8.59 -9.76 -16.04
CA GLY A 81 -7.41 -10.53 -16.44
C GLY A 81 -6.10 -9.71 -16.43
N ALA A 82 -6.11 -8.47 -15.91
CA ALA A 82 -4.93 -7.63 -15.89
C ALA A 82 -3.87 -8.08 -14.86
N LEU A 83 -2.61 -8.01 -15.27
CA LEU A 83 -1.45 -8.16 -14.40
C LEU A 83 -1.31 -6.95 -13.47
N GLN A 84 -0.70 -7.14 -12.30
CA GLN A 84 -0.54 -6.05 -11.32
C GLN A 84 0.15 -4.80 -11.90
N GLY A 85 1.18 -4.98 -12.72
CA GLY A 85 1.86 -3.85 -13.37
C GLY A 85 1.02 -3.15 -14.44
N GLU A 86 0.05 -3.83 -15.06
CA GLU A 86 -0.90 -3.20 -15.99
C GLU A 86 -1.91 -2.36 -15.22
N ILE A 87 -2.37 -2.84 -14.07
CA ILE A 87 -3.27 -2.09 -13.17
C ILE A 87 -2.58 -0.82 -12.68
N VAL A 88 -1.33 -0.91 -12.23
CA VAL A 88 -0.55 0.25 -11.79
C VAL A 88 -0.42 1.28 -12.91
N ARG A 89 0.04 0.88 -14.11
CA ARG A 89 0.19 1.80 -15.25
C ARG A 89 -1.12 2.44 -15.68
N ALA A 90 -2.23 1.69 -15.61
CA ALA A 90 -3.53 2.23 -15.97
C ALA A 90 -4.07 3.23 -14.94
N ALA A 91 -3.78 3.02 -13.66
CA ALA A 91 -4.25 3.89 -12.58
C ALA A 91 -3.35 5.11 -12.35
N LEU A 92 -2.06 4.97 -12.63
CA LEU A 92 -1.01 5.97 -12.40
C LEU A 92 -0.20 6.19 -13.70
N PRO A 93 -0.79 6.80 -14.74
CA PRO A 93 -0.16 6.91 -16.06
C PRO A 93 1.05 7.85 -16.09
N GLU A 94 1.14 8.80 -15.16
CA GLU A 94 2.24 9.78 -15.07
C GLU A 94 3.44 9.25 -14.28
N HIS A 95 3.29 8.12 -13.56
CA HIS A 95 4.35 7.48 -12.78
C HIS A 95 5.10 6.47 -13.66
N GLN A 96 6.41 6.66 -13.89
CA GLN A 96 7.25 5.80 -14.76
C GLN A 96 8.00 4.69 -14.02
#